data_AF-A0A9D9N182-F1
#
_entry.id   AF-A0A9D9N182-F1
#
_cell.length_a   1.000
_cell.length_b   1.000
_cell.length_c   1.000
_cell.angle_alpha   90.00
_cell.angle_beta   90.00
_cell.angle_gamma   90.00
#
_symmetry.space_group_name_H-M   'P 1'
#
loop_
_entity.id
_entity.type
_entity.pdbx_description
1 polymer ?
#
loop_
_entity_poly.entity_id
_entity_poly.type
_entity_poly.pdbx_seq_one_letter_code
_entity_poly.pdbx_strand_id
1 'polypeptide(L)'
;MNTMNEIRFGDNLAVLKDNIVKTSILPQKASEMNRNIKIQGNVVIEGGVFGNTIDIENGPAAFKGAVYVERELHILNEAKETVTFEKAVASSDSVNALITSGKAVFGADINAVSVKLKNCFVAGSIFGSEIYLENSVVLGGVFGTKKLTLQNTVTGTFHSPEVNMGGINYLLYPSAFSVEPLSSLPGTELYNLSLADLGALYKNEKQQKSSGKVKMDFQSDSQRTVLVDPEDKTGVGASTVINSYSIASRVLAADLIDLEKLENHFLITAGSLGSQILKNYTLTKKDGSKSDELNLTNISSFFFKILSGELDIQNLDSEVSFADLKRAFE
;
A
#
# COMPACT_ATOMS: atom_id res chain seq x y z
N MET A 1 -11.80 -4.20 -29.34
CA MET A 1 -12.64 -3.92 -28.17
C MET A 1 -13.95 -3.29 -28.61
N ASN A 2 -15.06 -3.74 -28.05
CA ASN A 2 -16.40 -3.23 -28.32
C ASN A 2 -16.73 -2.11 -27.31
N THR A 3 -17.01 -0.91 -27.81
CA THR A 3 -17.42 0.23 -26.97
C THR A 3 -18.90 0.15 -26.65
N MET A 4 -19.24 0.22 -25.37
CA MET A 4 -20.60 0.21 -24.87
C MET A 4 -20.92 1.56 -24.23
N ASN A 5 -21.85 2.30 -24.87
CA ASN A 5 -22.26 3.65 -24.45
C ASN A 5 -23.49 3.63 -23.52
N GLU A 6 -24.29 2.58 -23.56
CA GLU A 6 -25.47 2.38 -22.72
C GLU A 6 -25.62 0.87 -22.51
N ILE A 7 -25.65 0.40 -21.25
CA ILE A 7 -25.63 -1.03 -20.97
C ILE A 7 -26.87 -1.47 -20.21
N ARG A 8 -27.64 -2.37 -20.83
CA ARG A 8 -28.58 -3.24 -20.12
C ARG A 8 -27.88 -4.57 -19.86
N PHE A 9 -27.29 -4.70 -18.68
CA PHE A 9 -26.82 -5.99 -18.21
C PHE A 9 -28.01 -6.87 -17.83
N GLY A 10 -27.83 -8.19 -17.87
CA GLY A 10 -28.79 -9.09 -17.26
C GLY A 10 -28.95 -8.79 -15.76
N ASP A 11 -30.10 -9.14 -15.20
CA ASP A 11 -30.41 -8.83 -13.80
C ASP A 11 -29.42 -9.50 -12.83
N ASN A 12 -28.93 -10.70 -13.17
CA ASN A 12 -28.13 -11.53 -12.25
C ASN A 12 -26.63 -11.58 -12.57
N LEU A 13 -26.24 -11.49 -13.84
CA LEU A 13 -24.84 -11.64 -14.25
C LEU A 13 -24.49 -10.72 -15.42
N ALA A 14 -23.41 -9.96 -15.25
CA ALA A 14 -22.75 -9.20 -16.29
C ALA A 14 -21.42 -9.88 -16.63
N VAL A 15 -21.23 -10.33 -17.88
CA VAL A 15 -19.95 -10.86 -18.35
C VAL A 15 -19.32 -9.86 -19.32
N LEU A 16 -18.09 -9.46 -19.05
CA LEU A 16 -17.33 -8.51 -19.87
C LEU A 16 -16.05 -9.17 -20.39
N LYS A 17 -15.83 -9.01 -21.69
CA LYS A 17 -14.64 -9.47 -22.42
C LYS A 17 -14.45 -8.62 -23.67
N ASP A 18 -13.26 -8.04 -23.82
CA ASP A 18 -12.92 -7.15 -24.93
C ASP A 18 -13.84 -5.91 -25.01
N ASN A 19 -14.20 -5.31 -23.86
CA ASN A 19 -15.17 -4.22 -23.75
C ASN A 19 -14.56 -2.91 -23.26
N ILE A 20 -15.11 -1.78 -23.74
CA ILE A 20 -14.93 -0.46 -23.14
C ILE A 20 -16.30 0.01 -22.66
N VAL A 21 -16.50 0.11 -21.35
CA VAL A 21 -17.74 0.54 -20.69
C VAL A 21 -17.60 1.99 -20.27
N LYS A 22 -18.27 2.91 -20.97
CA LYS A 22 -18.14 4.35 -20.71
C LYS A 22 -18.97 4.83 -19.51
N THR A 23 -20.07 4.15 -19.23
CA THR A 23 -21.02 4.52 -18.17
C THR A 23 -20.73 3.77 -16.88
N SER A 24 -21.27 4.26 -15.77
CA SER A 24 -21.24 3.53 -14.51
C SER A 24 -22.08 2.26 -14.57
N ILE A 25 -21.62 1.19 -13.92
CA ILE A 25 -22.36 -0.06 -13.70
C ILE A 25 -22.97 0.04 -12.31
N LEU A 26 -24.13 0.69 -12.20
CA LEU A 26 -24.84 0.88 -10.94
C LEU A 26 -26.23 0.23 -10.99
N PRO A 27 -26.75 -0.27 -9.87
CA PRO A 27 -28.10 -0.83 -9.82
C PRO A 27 -29.11 0.30 -10.02
N GLN A 28 -29.99 0.15 -11.01
CA GLN A 28 -31.13 1.07 -11.21
C GLN A 28 -32.42 0.53 -10.58
N LYS A 29 -32.46 -0.78 -10.28
CA LYS A 29 -33.59 -1.47 -9.68
C LYS A 29 -33.10 -2.40 -8.57
N ALA A 30 -33.98 -2.71 -7.63
CA ALA A 30 -33.67 -3.62 -6.52
C ALA A 30 -33.19 -5.01 -6.99
N SER A 31 -33.69 -5.52 -8.12
CA SER A 31 -33.24 -6.80 -8.70
C SER A 31 -31.76 -6.79 -9.09
N GLU A 32 -31.20 -5.63 -9.41
CA GLU A 32 -29.82 -5.47 -9.88
C GLU A 32 -28.80 -5.38 -8.73
N MET A 33 -29.27 -5.23 -7.48
CA MET A 33 -28.42 -5.24 -6.29
C MET A 33 -27.64 -6.55 -6.13
N ASN A 34 -28.21 -7.65 -6.63
CA ASN A 34 -27.62 -8.99 -6.55
C ASN A 34 -26.83 -9.36 -7.81
N ARG A 35 -26.55 -8.39 -8.70
CA ARG A 35 -25.86 -8.65 -9.96
C ARG A 35 -24.39 -8.96 -9.72
N ASN A 36 -23.95 -10.13 -10.18
CA ASN A 36 -22.53 -10.48 -10.23
C ASN A 36 -21.89 -9.93 -11.50
N ILE A 37 -20.63 -9.53 -11.41
CA ILE A 37 -19.85 -9.05 -12.56
C ILE A 37 -18.66 -9.98 -12.76
N LYS A 38 -18.46 -10.42 -14.00
CA LYS A 38 -17.39 -11.32 -14.38
C LYS A 38 -16.55 -10.72 -15.50
N ILE A 39 -15.25 -10.57 -15.27
CA ILE A 39 -14.29 -10.02 -16.23
C ILE A 39 -13.40 -11.16 -16.75
N GLN A 40 -13.41 -11.38 -18.07
CA GLN A 40 -12.74 -12.54 -18.69
C GLN A 40 -11.58 -12.17 -19.62
N GLY A 41 -11.12 -10.91 -19.61
CA GLY A 41 -10.04 -10.45 -20.48
C GLY A 41 -9.98 -8.93 -20.57
N ASN A 42 -9.67 -8.41 -21.75
CA ASN A 42 -9.42 -6.98 -21.98
C ASN A 42 -10.65 -6.11 -21.72
N VAL A 43 -10.71 -5.45 -20.57
CA VAL A 43 -11.87 -4.65 -20.19
C VAL A 43 -11.45 -3.31 -19.59
N VAL A 44 -12.06 -2.23 -20.06
CA VAL A 44 -11.92 -0.90 -19.48
C VAL A 44 -13.29 -0.40 -19.03
N ILE A 45 -13.44 -0.02 -17.77
CA ILE A 45 -14.66 0.56 -17.22
C ILE A 45 -14.36 1.97 -16.72
N GLU A 46 -14.97 2.97 -17.34
CA GLU A 46 -14.70 4.38 -17.05
C GLU A 46 -15.54 4.93 -15.89
N GLY A 47 -16.77 4.43 -15.75
CA GLY A 47 -17.68 4.80 -14.68
C GLY A 47 -17.46 4.04 -13.37
N GLY A 48 -18.22 4.40 -12.34
CA GLY A 48 -18.23 3.68 -11.07
C GLY A 48 -18.87 2.30 -11.21
N VAL A 49 -18.43 1.34 -10.41
CA VAL A 49 -18.91 -0.05 -10.48
C VAL A 49 -19.48 -0.47 -9.14
N PHE A 50 -20.70 -0.99 -9.17
CA PHE A 50 -21.34 -1.71 -8.09
C PHE A 50 -21.64 -3.13 -8.56
N GLY A 51 -21.31 -4.12 -7.74
CA GLY A 51 -21.69 -5.51 -7.95
C GLY A 51 -21.91 -6.25 -6.63
N ASN A 52 -22.65 -7.36 -6.68
CA ASN A 52 -22.76 -8.27 -5.55
C ASN A 52 -21.46 -9.06 -5.36
N THR A 53 -20.94 -9.64 -6.44
CA THR A 53 -19.55 -10.12 -6.55
C THR A 53 -18.91 -9.56 -7.81
N ILE A 54 -17.59 -9.39 -7.78
CA ILE A 54 -16.79 -9.07 -8.98
C ILE A 54 -15.67 -10.11 -9.08
N ASP A 55 -15.77 -10.97 -10.08
CA ASP A 55 -14.79 -12.01 -10.37
C ASP A 55 -13.95 -11.62 -11.60
N ILE A 56 -12.64 -11.51 -11.43
CA ILE A 56 -11.70 -11.17 -12.50
C ILE A 56 -10.86 -12.40 -12.83
N GLU A 57 -11.22 -13.11 -13.90
CA GLU A 57 -10.55 -14.34 -14.33
C GLU A 57 -9.21 -14.07 -14.98
N ASN A 58 -9.13 -13.02 -15.80
CA ASN A 58 -7.88 -12.60 -16.42
C ASN A 58 -7.95 -11.12 -16.84
N GLY A 59 -6.78 -10.50 -16.94
CA GLY A 59 -6.60 -9.15 -17.46
C GLY A 59 -6.34 -9.10 -18.98
N PRO A 60 -6.02 -7.92 -19.52
CA PRO A 60 -5.83 -6.67 -18.78
C PRO A 60 -7.18 -6.06 -18.41
N ALA A 61 -7.34 -5.58 -17.18
CA ALA A 61 -8.58 -4.94 -16.75
C ALA A 61 -8.30 -3.61 -16.06
N ALA A 62 -9.03 -2.56 -16.43
CA ALA A 62 -8.85 -1.21 -15.89
C ALA A 62 -10.19 -0.62 -15.41
N PHE A 63 -10.28 -0.30 -14.13
CA PHE A 63 -11.40 0.37 -13.49
C PHE A 63 -11.00 1.81 -13.19
N LYS A 64 -11.50 2.78 -13.96
CA LYS A 64 -11.21 4.21 -13.77
C LYS A 64 -12.10 4.87 -12.73
N GLY A 65 -13.29 4.30 -12.50
CA GLY A 65 -14.22 4.72 -11.46
C GLY A 65 -13.98 4.02 -10.12
N ALA A 66 -14.65 4.50 -9.07
CA ALA A 66 -14.67 3.81 -7.78
C ALA A 66 -15.42 2.47 -7.90
N VAL A 67 -14.97 1.47 -7.15
CA VAL A 67 -15.55 0.12 -7.16
C VAL A 67 -16.07 -0.20 -5.77
N TYR A 68 -17.34 -0.58 -5.69
CA TYR A 68 -17.95 -1.09 -4.47
C TYR A 68 -18.52 -2.48 -4.75
N VAL A 69 -18.27 -3.42 -3.84
CA VAL A 69 -18.78 -4.79 -3.96
C VAL A 69 -19.50 -5.20 -2.69
N GLU A 70 -20.71 -5.75 -2.79
CA GLU A 70 -21.46 -6.10 -1.58
C GLU A 70 -20.86 -7.29 -0.83
N ARG A 71 -20.33 -8.30 -1.55
CA ARG A 71 -19.73 -9.49 -0.93
C ARG A 71 -18.24 -9.61 -1.20
N GLU A 72 -17.86 -9.84 -2.44
CA GLU A 72 -16.47 -10.22 -2.73
C GLU A 72 -16.00 -9.66 -4.06
N LEU A 73 -14.89 -8.93 -4.00
CA LEU A 73 -14.03 -8.70 -5.15
C LEU A 73 -12.94 -9.77 -5.16
N HIS A 74 -12.90 -10.60 -6.20
CA HIS A 74 -11.93 -11.68 -6.32
C HIS A 74 -11.18 -11.59 -7.66
N ILE A 75 -9.85 -11.52 -7.59
CA ILE A 75 -8.96 -11.66 -8.74
C ILE A 75 -8.33 -13.05 -8.67
N LEU A 76 -8.56 -13.85 -9.71
CA LEU A 76 -8.07 -15.23 -9.76
C LEU A 76 -6.55 -15.28 -9.69
N ASN A 77 -6.03 -16.30 -9.01
CA ASN A 77 -4.61 -16.47 -8.73
C ASN A 77 -3.76 -16.60 -10.01
N GLU A 78 -4.35 -17.16 -11.06
CA GLU A 78 -3.72 -17.43 -12.36
C GLU A 78 -3.79 -16.23 -13.31
N ALA A 79 -4.41 -15.11 -12.93
CA ALA A 79 -4.44 -13.90 -13.73
C ALA A 79 -3.01 -13.45 -14.05
N LYS A 80 -2.67 -13.43 -15.35
CA LYS A 80 -1.30 -13.14 -15.82
C LYS A 80 -1.08 -11.67 -16.13
N GLU A 81 -2.13 -11.02 -16.63
CA GLU A 81 -2.09 -9.63 -17.01
C GLU A 81 -2.48 -8.72 -15.85
N THR A 82 -2.04 -7.45 -15.91
CA THR A 82 -2.26 -6.50 -14.83
C THR A 82 -3.72 -6.09 -14.73
N VAL A 83 -4.24 -6.09 -13.50
CA VAL A 83 -5.55 -5.51 -13.15
C VAL A 83 -5.32 -4.19 -12.42
N THR A 84 -5.96 -3.12 -12.87
CA THR A 84 -5.76 -1.76 -12.32
C THR A 84 -7.07 -1.16 -11.85
N PHE A 85 -7.08 -0.62 -10.63
CA PHE A 85 -8.16 0.17 -10.07
C PHE A 85 -7.62 1.58 -9.82
N GLU A 86 -8.08 2.59 -10.54
CA GLU A 86 -7.53 3.95 -10.41
C GLU A 86 -8.09 4.70 -9.19
N LYS A 87 -9.23 4.24 -8.66
CA LYS A 87 -9.92 4.85 -7.51
C LYS A 87 -10.20 3.82 -6.42
N ALA A 88 -10.80 4.29 -5.33
CA ALA A 88 -11.02 3.49 -4.13
C ALA A 88 -11.84 2.23 -4.44
N VAL A 89 -11.46 1.15 -3.76
CA VAL A 89 -12.13 -0.16 -3.82
C VAL A 89 -12.67 -0.48 -2.44
N ALA A 90 -13.97 -0.73 -2.35
CA ALA A 90 -14.62 -1.07 -1.10
C ALA A 90 -15.44 -2.35 -1.21
N SER A 91 -15.53 -3.10 -0.12
CA SER A 91 -16.40 -4.27 -0.01
C SER A 91 -17.01 -4.39 1.39
N SER A 92 -18.27 -4.80 1.50
CA SER A 92 -18.87 -5.07 2.83
C SER A 92 -18.29 -6.31 3.48
N ASP A 93 -17.67 -7.21 2.72
CA ASP A 93 -17.12 -8.47 3.20
C ASP A 93 -15.64 -8.62 2.82
N SER A 94 -15.30 -8.92 1.57
CA SER A 94 -13.89 -9.14 1.22
C SER A 94 -13.37 -8.59 -0.11
N VAL A 95 -12.05 -8.35 -0.14
CA VAL A 95 -11.24 -8.06 -1.32
C VAL A 95 -10.07 -9.04 -1.35
N ASN A 96 -10.08 -9.96 -2.32
CA ASN A 96 -9.14 -11.06 -2.45
C ASN A 96 -8.41 -10.99 -3.80
N ALA A 97 -7.08 -10.89 -3.76
CA ALA A 97 -6.23 -10.92 -4.93
C ALA A 97 -4.93 -11.67 -4.59
N LEU A 98 -4.97 -13.01 -4.62
CA LEU A 98 -3.83 -13.86 -4.29
C LEU A 98 -3.05 -14.25 -5.56
N ILE A 99 -2.68 -13.24 -6.35
CA ILE A 99 -2.11 -13.42 -7.68
C ILE A 99 -0.73 -14.07 -7.59
N THR A 100 -0.46 -15.02 -8.48
CA THR A 100 0.82 -15.75 -8.55
C THR A 100 1.65 -15.40 -9.79
N SER A 101 1.00 -15.08 -10.91
CA SER A 101 1.65 -14.92 -12.22
C SER A 101 1.60 -13.51 -12.79
N GLY A 102 0.70 -12.66 -12.30
CA GLY A 102 0.54 -11.26 -12.70
C GLY A 102 0.64 -10.30 -11.49
N LYS A 103 -0.02 -9.14 -11.61
CA LYS A 103 -0.09 -8.13 -10.54
C LYS A 103 -1.45 -7.43 -10.52
N ALA A 104 -1.84 -6.94 -9.35
CA ALA A 104 -2.94 -5.97 -9.23
C ALA A 104 -2.41 -4.63 -8.70
N VAL A 105 -2.96 -3.54 -9.22
CA VAL A 105 -2.57 -2.18 -8.88
C VAL A 105 -3.80 -1.41 -8.43
N PHE A 106 -3.85 -1.06 -7.16
CA PHE A 106 -4.86 -0.22 -6.55
C PHE A 106 -4.30 1.20 -6.39
N GLY A 107 -4.85 2.16 -7.11
CA GLY A 107 -4.43 3.55 -7.17
C GLY A 107 -4.94 4.42 -6.03
N ALA A 108 -5.70 3.86 -5.10
CA ALA A 108 -6.27 4.56 -3.95
C ALA A 108 -6.49 3.57 -2.79
N ASP A 109 -7.35 3.94 -1.83
CA ASP A 109 -7.63 3.17 -0.63
C ASP A 109 -8.44 1.89 -0.90
N ILE A 110 -8.23 0.88 -0.05
CA ILE A 110 -9.03 -0.34 0.03
C ILE A 110 -9.74 -0.40 1.38
N ASN A 111 -11.05 -0.66 1.38
CA ASN A 111 -11.83 -0.84 2.62
C ASN A 111 -12.69 -2.10 2.54
N ALA A 112 -12.41 -3.10 3.39
CA ALA A 112 -13.24 -4.31 3.50
C ALA A 112 -13.07 -4.99 4.85
N VAL A 113 -13.99 -5.88 5.24
CA VAL A 113 -13.84 -6.65 6.48
C VAL A 113 -12.61 -7.57 6.39
N SER A 114 -12.39 -8.24 5.27
CA SER A 114 -11.20 -9.04 4.99
C SER A 114 -10.49 -8.58 3.72
N VAL A 115 -9.16 -8.39 3.80
CA VAL A 115 -8.33 -8.01 2.65
C VAL A 115 -7.16 -8.98 2.54
N LYS A 116 -7.07 -9.72 1.42
CA LYS A 116 -5.99 -10.69 1.18
C LYS A 116 -5.31 -10.40 -0.14
N LEU A 117 -4.08 -9.92 -0.09
CA LEU A 117 -3.35 -9.46 -1.27
C LEU A 117 -2.00 -10.19 -1.39
N LYS A 118 -1.73 -10.68 -2.59
CA LYS A 118 -0.44 -11.20 -3.03
C LYS A 118 -0.06 -10.58 -4.36
N ASN A 119 1.20 -10.15 -4.50
CA ASN A 119 1.69 -9.48 -5.71
C ASN A 119 0.88 -8.21 -6.07
N CYS A 120 0.47 -7.46 -5.06
CA CYS A 120 -0.37 -6.27 -5.22
C CYS A 120 0.38 -4.99 -4.86
N PHE A 121 0.04 -3.90 -5.54
CA PHE A 121 0.46 -2.55 -5.20
C PHE A 121 -0.75 -1.72 -4.79
N VAL A 122 -0.65 -0.97 -3.70
CA VAL A 122 -1.68 -0.07 -3.19
C VAL A 122 -1.06 1.31 -2.97
N ALA A 123 -1.51 2.30 -3.73
CA ALA A 123 -1.08 3.70 -3.55
C ALA A 123 -1.67 4.32 -2.28
N GLY A 124 -2.89 3.95 -1.92
CA GLY A 124 -3.56 4.44 -0.72
C GLY A 124 -3.26 3.61 0.52
N SER A 125 -4.23 3.60 1.43
CA SER A 125 -4.26 2.85 2.69
C SER A 125 -5.21 1.65 2.60
N ILE A 126 -5.01 0.68 3.47
CA ILE A 126 -5.91 -0.48 3.62
C ILE A 126 -6.57 -0.41 4.98
N PHE A 127 -7.90 -0.52 5.00
CA PHE A 127 -8.70 -0.60 6.20
C PHE A 127 -9.46 -1.93 6.23
N GLY A 128 -9.39 -2.65 7.34
CA GLY A 128 -10.16 -3.87 7.51
C GLY A 128 -10.08 -4.49 8.89
N SER A 129 -10.77 -5.62 9.08
CA SER A 129 -10.65 -6.38 10.33
C SER A 129 -9.49 -7.36 10.29
N GLU A 130 -9.38 -8.11 9.19
CA GLU A 130 -8.33 -9.09 8.96
C GLU A 130 -7.62 -8.80 7.63
N ILE A 131 -6.33 -8.49 7.71
CA ILE A 131 -5.52 -8.12 6.56
C ILE A 131 -4.36 -9.09 6.41
N TYR A 132 -4.19 -9.64 5.21
CA TYR A 132 -3.07 -10.48 4.81
C TYR A 132 -2.38 -9.88 3.60
N LEU A 133 -1.09 -9.58 3.73
CA LEU A 133 -0.25 -9.05 2.67
C LEU A 133 0.98 -9.95 2.46
N GLU A 134 1.13 -10.47 1.25
CA GLU A 134 2.32 -11.20 0.83
C GLU A 134 2.91 -10.57 -0.43
N ASN A 135 4.22 -10.36 -0.49
CA ASN A 135 4.91 -9.81 -1.66
C ASN A 135 4.17 -8.59 -2.24
N SER A 136 3.80 -7.65 -1.36
CA SER A 136 2.89 -6.54 -1.69
C SER A 136 3.41 -5.22 -1.16
N VAL A 137 3.05 -4.14 -1.85
CA VAL A 137 3.46 -2.77 -1.55
C VAL A 137 2.23 -1.95 -1.21
N VAL A 138 2.25 -1.24 -0.09
CA VAL A 138 1.22 -0.29 0.33
C VAL A 138 1.92 1.02 0.69
N LEU A 139 1.70 2.09 -0.07
CA LEU A 139 2.36 3.37 0.22
C LEU A 139 1.74 4.09 1.43
N GLY A 140 0.42 3.91 1.64
CA GLY A 140 -0.29 4.41 2.81
C GLY A 140 -0.18 3.51 4.03
N GLY A 141 -1.14 3.67 4.95
CA GLY A 141 -1.19 2.87 6.18
C GLY A 141 -1.99 1.59 6.03
N VAL A 142 -1.66 0.58 6.84
CA VAL A 142 -2.42 -0.67 6.94
C VAL A 142 -3.07 -0.75 8.32
N PHE A 143 -4.39 -0.61 8.38
CA PHE A 143 -5.14 -0.47 9.63
C PHE A 143 -6.10 -1.66 9.80
N GLY A 144 -5.69 -2.62 10.64
CA GLY A 144 -6.45 -3.83 10.95
C GLY A 144 -7.10 -3.75 12.33
N THR A 145 -8.41 -3.94 12.45
CA THR A 145 -9.09 -3.90 13.78
C THR A 145 -8.97 -5.19 14.57
N LYS A 146 -8.49 -6.29 13.98
CA LYS A 146 -8.25 -7.56 14.67
C LYS A 146 -6.85 -8.11 14.41
N LYS A 147 -6.52 -8.35 13.14
CA LYS A 147 -5.29 -9.07 12.77
C LYS A 147 -4.68 -8.55 11.48
N LEU A 148 -3.36 -8.45 11.49
CA LEU A 148 -2.52 -8.14 10.34
C LEU A 148 -1.45 -9.23 10.16
N THR A 149 -1.27 -9.71 8.94
CA THR A 149 -0.15 -10.57 8.55
C THR A 149 0.64 -9.91 7.43
N LEU A 150 1.95 -9.75 7.63
CA LEU A 150 2.89 -9.15 6.68
C LEU A 150 3.95 -10.18 6.30
N GLN A 151 4.11 -10.45 5.01
CA GLN A 151 5.16 -11.31 4.51
C GLN A 151 5.81 -10.71 3.27
N ASN A 152 7.08 -10.31 3.37
CA ASN A 152 7.79 -9.64 2.28
C ASN A 152 7.01 -8.42 1.78
N THR A 153 6.88 -7.38 2.60
CA THR A 153 6.06 -6.21 2.26
C THR A 153 6.83 -4.90 2.32
N VAL A 154 6.34 -3.91 1.59
CA VAL A 154 6.64 -2.50 1.83
C VAL A 154 5.33 -1.87 2.29
N THR A 155 5.30 -1.24 3.46
CA THR A 155 4.10 -0.56 3.97
C THR A 155 4.46 0.86 4.42
N GLY A 156 3.54 1.83 4.31
CA GLY A 156 3.78 3.17 4.83
C GLY A 156 3.93 3.11 6.35
N THR A 157 2.86 2.68 7.01
CA THR A 157 2.81 2.34 8.44
C THR A 157 1.80 1.22 8.64
N PHE A 158 1.71 0.66 9.84
CA PHE A 158 0.63 -0.24 10.19
C PHE A 158 0.15 -0.03 11.63
N HIS A 159 -1.11 -0.40 11.86
CA HIS A 159 -1.68 -0.55 13.18
C HIS A 159 -2.63 -1.75 13.21
N SER A 160 -2.40 -2.69 14.12
CA SER A 160 -3.38 -3.75 14.40
C SER A 160 -3.19 -4.36 15.78
N PRO A 161 -4.25 -4.90 16.43
CA PRO A 161 -4.09 -5.58 17.71
C PRO A 161 -3.11 -6.74 17.65
N GLU A 162 -3.31 -7.69 16.72
CA GLU A 162 -2.41 -8.81 16.47
C GLU A 162 -1.64 -8.58 15.16
N VAL A 163 -0.31 -8.63 15.19
CA VAL A 163 0.53 -8.53 13.99
C VAL A 163 1.47 -9.72 13.91
N ASN A 164 1.38 -10.46 12.79
CA ASN A 164 2.28 -11.55 12.44
C ASN A 164 3.17 -11.14 11.27
N MET A 165 4.48 -11.40 11.38
CA MET A 165 5.46 -11.00 10.37
C MET A 165 6.32 -12.18 9.92
N GLY A 166 6.63 -12.20 8.63
CA GLY A 166 7.55 -13.14 8.00
C GLY A 166 8.40 -12.47 6.93
N GLY A 167 9.61 -13.00 6.70
CA GLY A 167 10.50 -12.51 5.65
C GLY A 167 11.00 -11.08 5.88
N ILE A 168 11.28 -10.34 4.80
CA ILE A 168 11.87 -9.00 4.87
C ILE A 168 10.80 -7.94 4.64
N ASN A 169 10.54 -7.10 5.65
CA ASN A 169 9.50 -6.09 5.60
C ASN A 169 10.09 -4.69 5.72
N TYR A 170 9.47 -3.71 5.05
CA TYR A 170 9.90 -2.33 5.01
C TYR A 170 8.79 -1.37 5.45
N LEU A 171 9.17 -0.33 6.18
CA LEU A 171 8.33 0.79 6.57
C LEU A 171 8.79 2.07 5.86
N LEU A 172 7.85 2.82 5.29
CA LEU A 172 8.15 4.13 4.67
C LEU A 172 8.06 5.27 5.68
N TYR A 173 7.20 5.14 6.69
CA TYR A 173 7.06 6.07 7.80
C TYR A 173 7.80 5.56 9.03
N PRO A 174 8.28 6.45 9.92
CA PRO A 174 9.22 6.09 10.98
C PRO A 174 8.63 5.26 12.13
N SER A 175 7.33 5.00 12.11
CA SER A 175 6.62 4.36 13.22
C SER A 175 5.56 3.37 12.75
N ALA A 176 5.34 2.33 13.54
CA ALA A 176 4.23 1.38 13.42
C ALA A 176 3.75 0.94 14.80
N PHE A 177 2.55 0.36 14.88
CA PHE A 177 1.84 0.17 16.14
C PHE A 177 1.16 -1.20 16.25
N SER A 178 1.12 -1.76 17.46
CA SER A 178 0.28 -2.92 17.77
C SER A 178 -0.21 -2.93 19.21
N VAL A 179 -1.23 -3.73 19.53
CA VAL A 179 -1.70 -3.91 20.92
C VAL A 179 -0.90 -5.03 21.60
N GLU A 180 -0.81 -6.18 20.93
CA GLU A 180 0.05 -7.27 21.34
C GLU A 180 1.46 -7.10 20.75
N PRO A 181 2.52 -7.57 21.42
CA PRO A 181 3.86 -7.58 20.82
C PRO A 181 3.87 -8.29 19.46
N LEU A 182 4.67 -7.79 18.51
CA LEU A 182 4.79 -8.41 17.19
C LEU A 182 5.21 -9.88 17.30
N SER A 183 4.46 -10.74 16.63
CA SER A 183 4.82 -12.14 16.43
C SER A 183 5.59 -12.28 15.13
N SER A 184 6.81 -12.81 15.18
CA SER A 184 7.67 -12.93 13.98
C SER A 184 8.20 -14.34 13.79
N LEU A 185 8.26 -14.78 12.53
CA LEU A 185 8.90 -16.03 12.15
C LEU A 185 10.44 -15.92 12.24
N PRO A 186 11.18 -17.02 12.45
CA PRO A 186 12.65 -16.99 12.43
C PRO A 186 13.20 -16.37 11.14
N GLY A 187 14.16 -15.45 11.27
CA GLY A 187 14.76 -14.75 10.13
C GLY A 187 13.92 -13.57 9.59
N THR A 188 12.84 -13.19 10.27
CA THR A 188 12.08 -11.97 9.91
C THR A 188 12.91 -10.72 10.19
N GLU A 189 12.91 -9.80 9.24
CA GLU A 189 13.56 -8.50 9.37
C GLU A 189 12.58 -7.37 9.10
N LEU A 190 12.73 -6.28 9.85
CA LEU A 190 11.99 -5.04 9.64
C LEU A 190 12.99 -3.90 9.44
N TYR A 191 12.83 -3.18 8.33
CA TYR A 191 13.64 -2.03 7.99
C TYR A 191 12.78 -0.79 7.80
N ASN A 192 13.35 0.37 8.08
CA ASN A 192 12.75 1.65 7.77
C ASN A 192 13.49 2.33 6.62
N LEU A 193 12.73 2.93 5.70
CA LEU A 193 13.23 3.55 4.47
C LEU A 193 13.19 5.09 4.51
N SER A 194 12.79 5.72 5.62
CA SER A 194 12.69 7.18 5.69
C SER A 194 14.04 7.88 5.41
N LEU A 195 15.17 7.24 5.75
CA LEU A 195 16.52 7.75 5.48
C LEU A 195 17.19 7.18 4.23
N ALA A 196 16.50 6.32 3.48
CA ALA A 196 17.04 5.73 2.25
C ALA A 196 16.93 6.71 1.09
N ASP A 197 17.93 6.81 0.22
CA ASP A 197 17.89 7.70 -0.95
C ASP A 197 17.06 7.07 -2.10
N LEU A 198 15.74 7.01 -1.90
CA LEU A 198 14.79 6.47 -2.88
C LEU A 198 14.76 7.33 -4.15
N GLY A 199 15.01 8.63 -4.02
CA GLY A 199 15.16 9.59 -5.12
C GLY A 199 16.26 9.18 -6.10
N ALA A 200 17.50 9.00 -5.61
CA ALA A 200 18.61 8.55 -6.43
C ALA A 200 18.35 7.16 -7.03
N LEU A 201 17.81 6.24 -6.23
CA LEU A 201 17.49 4.89 -6.70
C LEU A 201 16.48 4.90 -7.84
N TYR A 202 15.43 5.73 -7.75
CA TYR A 202 14.45 5.90 -8.82
C TYR A 202 15.06 6.53 -10.08
N LYS A 203 16.01 7.46 -9.91
CA LYS A 203 16.79 8.06 -11.00
C LYS A 203 17.82 7.11 -11.64
N ASN A 204 18.04 5.93 -11.05
CA ASN A 204 19.16 5.02 -11.34
C ASN A 204 20.54 5.65 -11.09
N GLU A 205 20.64 6.46 -10.03
CA GLU A 205 21.85 7.10 -9.57
C GLU A 205 22.42 6.40 -8.32
N LYS A 206 23.67 6.72 -8.00
CA LYS A 206 24.33 6.19 -6.80
C LYS A 206 23.75 6.84 -5.54
N GLN A 207 23.35 6.00 -4.58
CA GLN A 207 22.91 6.39 -3.24
C GLN A 207 23.97 7.24 -2.53
N GLN A 208 23.53 8.26 -1.80
CA GLN A 208 24.42 9.03 -0.92
C GLN A 208 24.96 8.16 0.21
N LYS A 209 26.23 8.36 0.60
CA LYS A 209 26.87 7.57 1.68
C LYS A 209 26.18 7.73 3.05
N SER A 210 25.56 8.88 3.29
CA SER A 210 24.83 9.24 4.52
C SER A 210 23.37 8.76 4.55
N SER A 211 22.94 8.05 3.50
CA SER A 211 21.56 7.53 3.36
C SER A 211 21.53 6.02 3.50
N GLY A 212 20.37 5.44 3.77
CA GLY A 212 20.18 4.00 3.73
C GLY A 212 18.98 3.51 4.53
N LYS A 213 18.71 2.21 4.42
CA LYS A 213 17.70 1.54 5.24
C LYS A 213 18.23 1.37 6.67
N VAL A 214 17.37 1.60 7.64
CA VAL A 214 17.68 1.44 9.07
C VAL A 214 16.97 0.20 9.59
N LYS A 215 17.70 -0.73 10.21
CA LYS A 215 17.10 -1.90 10.85
C LYS A 215 16.31 -1.48 12.08
N MET A 216 15.07 -1.96 12.19
CA MET A 216 14.22 -1.79 13.37
C MET A 216 14.24 -3.08 14.18
N ASP A 217 14.64 -2.97 15.44
CA ASP A 217 14.66 -4.09 16.37
C ASP A 217 13.37 -4.15 17.18
N PHE A 218 12.68 -5.29 17.13
CA PHE A 218 11.37 -5.47 17.78
C PHE A 218 11.41 -5.31 19.31
N GLN A 219 12.58 -5.51 19.93
CA GLN A 219 12.75 -5.41 21.37
C GLN A 219 13.24 -4.02 21.76
N SER A 220 14.32 -3.53 21.14
CA SER A 220 14.95 -2.26 21.57
C SER A 220 14.28 -1.00 21.03
N ASP A 221 13.63 -1.07 19.86
CA ASP A 221 12.89 0.07 19.28
C ASP A 221 11.41 0.08 19.68
N SER A 222 11.01 -0.78 20.63
CA SER A 222 9.64 -0.86 21.14
C SER A 222 9.45 -0.01 22.39
N GLN A 223 8.40 0.82 22.39
CA GLN A 223 7.93 1.55 23.56
C GLN A 223 6.50 1.13 23.88
N ARG A 224 6.30 0.58 25.08
CA ARG A 224 4.97 0.25 25.60
C ARG A 224 4.36 1.47 26.27
N THR A 225 3.20 1.90 25.78
CA THR A 225 2.44 3.04 26.31
C THR A 225 1.07 2.56 26.79
N VAL A 226 0.62 3.08 27.93
CA VAL A 226 -0.73 2.85 28.45
C VAL A 226 -1.53 4.12 28.23
N LEU A 227 -2.52 4.06 27.34
CA LEU A 227 -3.51 5.11 27.18
C LEU A 227 -4.57 4.93 28.26
N VAL A 228 -4.92 6.00 28.98
CA VAL A 228 -5.91 5.99 30.06
C VAL A 228 -6.98 7.00 29.72
N ASP A 229 -8.25 6.59 29.78
CA ASP A 229 -9.37 7.52 29.69
C ASP A 229 -9.49 8.34 30.99
N PRO A 230 -9.31 9.67 30.94
CA PRO A 230 -9.42 10.52 32.13
C PRO A 230 -10.86 10.63 32.67
N GLU A 231 -11.90 10.23 31.92
CA GLU A 231 -13.30 10.30 32.36
C GLU A 231 -13.83 8.99 32.98
N ASP A 232 -13.09 7.88 32.92
CA ASP A 232 -13.49 6.62 33.57
C ASP A 232 -13.29 6.67 35.10
N LYS A 233 -14.37 7.01 35.81
CA LYS A 233 -14.43 7.04 37.29
C LYS A 233 -14.69 5.68 37.93
N THR A 234 -14.90 4.62 37.15
CA THR A 234 -15.30 3.30 37.67
C THR A 234 -14.13 2.40 38.01
N GLY A 235 -12.92 2.71 37.51
CA GLY A 235 -11.69 1.96 37.77
C GLY A 235 -11.67 0.56 37.13
N VAL A 236 -12.62 0.26 36.24
CA VAL A 236 -12.80 -1.09 35.65
C VAL A 236 -12.60 -1.10 34.13
N GLY A 237 -12.45 0.03 33.44
CA GLY A 237 -11.95 -0.04 32.07
C GLY A 237 -12.11 1.21 31.23
N ALA A 238 -10.99 1.85 30.96
CA ALA A 238 -10.60 2.26 29.61
C ALA A 238 -9.08 2.56 29.57
N SER A 239 -8.27 1.61 30.06
CA SER A 239 -6.82 1.64 29.80
C SER A 239 -6.47 0.72 28.63
N THR A 240 -5.96 1.26 27.52
CA THR A 240 -5.49 0.45 26.39
C THR A 240 -3.97 0.49 26.31
N VAL A 241 -3.36 -0.68 26.14
CA VAL A 241 -1.92 -0.80 25.92
C VAL A 241 -1.64 -0.70 24.42
N ILE A 242 -0.65 0.11 24.05
CA ILE A 242 -0.13 0.19 22.68
C ILE A 242 1.39 0.01 22.73
N ASN A 243 1.89 -0.89 21.91
CA ASN A 243 3.31 -0.98 21.57
C ASN A 243 3.58 -0.11 20.34
N SER A 244 4.49 0.85 20.49
CA SER A 244 4.99 1.71 19.42
C SER A 244 6.37 1.22 19.00
N TYR A 245 6.55 0.92 17.72
CA TYR A 245 7.84 0.58 17.12
C TYR A 245 8.29 1.78 16.32
N SER A 246 9.30 2.51 16.79
CA SER A 246 9.63 3.80 16.18
C SER A 246 11.12 4.09 16.15
N ILE A 247 11.55 4.61 15.01
CA ILE A 247 12.86 5.25 14.87
C ILE A 247 12.73 6.76 14.63
N ALA A 248 11.55 7.34 14.91
CA ALA A 248 11.24 8.73 14.60
C ALA A 248 12.28 9.70 15.18
N SER A 249 12.77 9.47 16.39
CA SER A 249 13.84 10.29 16.98
C SER A 249 15.13 10.27 16.15
N ARG A 250 15.50 9.11 15.59
CA ARG A 250 16.68 8.97 14.70
C ARG A 250 16.44 9.64 13.34
N VAL A 251 15.22 9.52 12.81
CA VAL A 251 14.83 10.14 11.53
C VAL A 251 14.79 11.66 11.64
N LEU A 252 14.09 12.20 12.63
CA LEU A 252 14.00 13.65 12.88
C LEU A 252 15.38 14.27 13.11
N ALA A 253 16.23 13.60 13.88
CA ALA A 253 17.61 13.99 14.09
C ALA A 253 18.40 14.09 12.77
N ALA A 254 18.18 13.16 11.84
CA ALA A 254 18.86 13.14 10.55
C ALA A 254 18.25 14.09 9.50
N ASP A 255 16.96 14.38 9.57
CA ASP A 255 16.27 15.33 8.68
C ASP A 255 16.61 16.79 9.01
N LEU A 256 16.84 17.11 10.29
CA LEU A 256 17.35 18.43 10.70
C LEU A 256 18.75 18.73 10.15
N ILE A 257 19.52 17.69 9.81
CA ILE A 257 20.90 17.79 9.32
C ILE A 257 20.95 17.87 7.79
N ASP A 258 19.95 17.33 7.07
CA ASP A 258 19.97 17.23 5.61
C ASP A 258 18.56 17.38 4.98
N LEU A 259 18.28 18.60 4.51
CA LEU A 259 17.01 18.97 3.86
C LEU A 259 16.86 18.41 2.43
N GLU A 260 17.92 17.86 1.81
CA GLU A 260 17.83 17.28 0.45
C GLU A 260 17.00 15.98 0.43
N LYS A 261 16.69 15.40 1.60
CA LYS A 261 15.84 14.19 1.75
C LYS A 261 14.35 14.38 1.43
N LEU A 262 13.93 15.60 1.06
CA LEU A 262 12.57 15.90 0.62
C LEU A 262 12.15 15.15 -0.66
N GLU A 263 13.09 14.66 -1.48
CA GLU A 263 12.79 13.87 -2.68
C GLU A 263 12.09 12.54 -2.34
N ASN A 264 12.42 11.92 -1.21
CA ASN A 264 11.77 10.69 -0.75
C ASN A 264 10.29 10.92 -0.44
N HIS A 265 9.99 11.97 0.31
CA HIS A 265 8.62 12.36 0.61
C HIS A 265 7.85 12.70 -0.65
N PHE A 266 8.50 13.34 -1.63
CA PHE A 266 7.89 13.61 -2.93
C PHE A 266 7.56 12.34 -3.71
N LEU A 267 8.45 11.33 -3.76
CA LEU A 267 8.17 10.04 -4.39
C LEU A 267 6.99 9.32 -3.74
N ILE A 268 6.98 9.26 -2.41
CA ILE A 268 5.90 8.60 -1.64
C ILE A 268 4.57 9.34 -1.87
N THR A 269 4.59 10.67 -1.84
CA THR A 269 3.41 11.51 -2.08
C THR A 269 2.92 11.41 -3.52
N ALA A 270 3.83 11.36 -4.50
CA ALA A 270 3.47 11.20 -5.91
C ALA A 270 2.80 9.84 -6.14
N GLY A 271 3.34 8.79 -5.52
CA GLY A 271 2.75 7.45 -5.58
C GLY A 271 1.39 7.38 -4.88
N SER A 272 1.24 8.02 -3.72
CA SER A 272 -0.01 7.96 -2.93
C SER A 272 -1.15 8.79 -3.50
N LEU A 273 -0.84 9.93 -4.15
CA LEU A 273 -1.82 10.71 -4.88
C LEU A 273 -2.24 10.02 -6.19
N GLY A 274 -1.39 9.16 -6.75
CA GLY A 274 -1.74 8.27 -7.87
C GLY A 274 -2.44 8.98 -9.03
N SER A 275 -3.65 8.52 -9.36
CA SER A 275 -4.49 9.06 -10.45
C SER A 275 -5.05 10.47 -10.18
N GLN A 276 -4.93 10.98 -8.95
CA GLN A 276 -5.43 12.32 -8.59
C GLN A 276 -4.50 13.45 -9.04
N ILE A 277 -3.27 13.11 -9.44
CA ILE A 277 -2.32 14.10 -9.96
C ILE A 277 -2.69 14.46 -11.40
N LEU A 278 -2.99 15.74 -11.63
CA LEU A 278 -3.36 16.26 -12.97
C LEU A 278 -2.21 16.28 -13.97
N LYS A 279 -0.95 16.20 -13.51
CA LYS A 279 0.27 16.24 -14.33
C LYS A 279 1.30 15.24 -13.82
N ASN A 280 1.80 14.37 -14.70
CA ASN A 280 2.93 13.52 -14.34
C ASN A 280 4.20 14.37 -14.17
N TYR A 281 4.92 14.13 -13.07
CA TYR A 281 6.19 14.79 -12.78
C TYR A 281 7.35 13.86 -13.11
N THR A 282 8.55 14.43 -13.26
CA THR A 282 9.81 13.70 -13.43
C THR A 282 10.82 14.30 -12.46
N LEU A 283 11.71 13.48 -11.91
CA LEU A 283 12.87 13.96 -11.17
C LEU A 283 13.96 14.39 -12.14
N THR A 284 14.70 15.45 -11.80
CA THR A 284 15.85 15.89 -12.59
C THR A 284 17.10 15.14 -12.11
N LYS A 285 17.83 14.54 -13.04
CA LYS A 285 19.09 13.83 -12.79
C LYS A 285 20.26 14.81 -12.72
N LYS A 286 21.39 14.35 -12.19
CA LYS A 286 22.62 15.16 -12.06
C LYS A 286 23.17 15.67 -13.39
N ASP A 287 22.94 14.93 -14.47
CA ASP A 287 23.33 15.31 -15.83
C ASP A 287 22.33 16.26 -16.51
N GLY A 288 21.27 16.68 -15.81
CA GLY A 288 20.20 17.53 -16.32
C GLY A 288 19.13 16.77 -17.12
N SER A 289 19.28 15.47 -17.35
CA SER A 289 18.23 14.63 -17.95
C SER A 289 17.10 14.32 -16.95
N LYS A 290 16.00 13.74 -17.43
CA LYS A 290 14.81 13.43 -16.62
C LYS A 290 14.75 11.94 -16.27
N SER A 291 14.21 11.63 -15.09
CA SER A 291 13.80 10.28 -14.71
C SER A 291 12.60 9.81 -15.53
N ASP A 292 12.22 8.54 -15.33
CA ASP A 292 10.90 8.06 -15.71
C ASP A 292 9.80 8.90 -15.03
N GLU A 293 8.61 8.92 -15.65
CA GLU A 293 7.46 9.64 -15.10
C GLU A 293 7.00 9.02 -13.78
N LEU A 294 6.70 9.89 -12.81
CA LEU A 294 6.11 9.54 -11.52
C LEU A 294 4.62 9.21 -11.67
N ASN A 295 4.34 8.11 -12.39
CA ASN A 295 3.02 7.53 -12.52
C ASN A 295 2.92 6.23 -11.71
N LEU A 296 1.68 5.77 -11.52
CA LEU A 296 1.35 4.60 -10.71
C LEU A 296 2.12 3.34 -11.15
N THR A 297 2.25 3.11 -12.46
CA THR A 297 2.90 1.94 -13.03
C THR A 297 4.40 1.93 -12.76
N ASN A 298 5.08 3.05 -12.97
CA ASN A 298 6.52 3.17 -12.77
C ASN A 298 6.89 3.10 -11.29
N ILE A 299 6.11 3.77 -10.42
CA ILE A 299 6.31 3.73 -8.97
C ILE A 299 6.04 2.31 -8.43
N SER A 300 4.98 1.65 -8.89
CA SER A 300 4.71 0.25 -8.57
C SER A 300 5.88 -0.64 -8.96
N SER A 301 6.37 -0.51 -10.19
CA SER A 301 7.51 -1.28 -10.68
C SER A 301 8.76 -1.04 -9.83
N PHE A 302 9.06 0.21 -9.48
CA PHE A 302 10.18 0.57 -8.62
C PHE A 302 10.14 -0.12 -7.26
N PHE A 303 9.01 -0.06 -6.53
CA PHE A 303 8.91 -0.71 -5.22
C PHE A 303 8.95 -2.25 -5.31
N PHE A 304 8.44 -2.84 -6.39
CA PHE A 304 8.60 -4.28 -6.61
C PHE A 304 10.06 -4.69 -6.89
N LYS A 305 10.87 -3.81 -7.51
CA LYS A 305 12.31 -4.07 -7.67
C LYS A 305 13.03 -4.06 -6.33
N ILE A 306 12.63 -3.18 -5.40
CA ILE A 306 13.13 -3.21 -4.01
C ILE A 306 12.73 -4.53 -3.35
N LEU A 307 11.46 -4.89 -3.42
CA LEU A 307 10.91 -6.06 -2.74
C LEU A 307 11.48 -7.40 -3.25
N SER A 308 11.78 -7.48 -4.55
CA SER A 308 12.40 -8.66 -5.17
C SER A 308 13.92 -8.72 -5.00
N GLY A 309 14.55 -7.66 -4.47
CA GLY A 309 16.00 -7.55 -4.34
C GLY A 309 16.74 -7.24 -5.64
N GLU A 310 16.04 -6.92 -6.74
CA GLU A 310 16.67 -6.39 -7.97
C GLU A 310 17.34 -5.03 -7.69
N LEU A 311 16.74 -4.25 -6.79
CA LEU A 311 17.26 -2.95 -6.36
C LEU A 311 17.56 -3.01 -4.85
N ASP A 312 18.86 -2.99 -4.51
CA ASP A 312 19.29 -3.02 -3.11
C ASP A 312 19.45 -1.62 -2.53
N ILE A 313 18.89 -1.43 -1.34
CA ILE A 313 19.03 -0.23 -0.54
C ILE A 313 20.15 -0.47 0.45
N GLN A 314 21.17 0.39 0.43
CA GLN A 314 22.32 0.23 1.32
C GLN A 314 21.90 0.35 2.79
N ASN A 315 22.57 -0.38 3.68
CA ASN A 315 22.36 -0.22 5.11
C ASN A 315 22.94 1.13 5.58
N LEU A 316 22.19 1.83 6.42
CA LEU A 316 22.73 2.95 7.16
C LEU A 316 23.22 2.42 8.52
N ASP A 317 24.53 2.26 8.67
CA ASP A 317 25.12 1.94 9.97
C ASP A 317 24.82 3.11 10.92
N SER A 318 24.08 2.80 11.98
CA SER A 318 23.34 3.71 12.85
C SER A 318 24.19 4.64 13.73
N GLU A 319 25.46 4.86 13.41
CA GLU A 319 26.31 5.82 14.12
C GLU A 319 26.10 7.23 13.56
N VAL A 320 24.92 7.81 13.80
CA VAL A 320 24.83 9.28 13.80
C VAL A 320 25.70 9.73 14.97
N SER A 321 26.90 10.22 14.66
CA SER A 321 27.82 10.73 15.66
C SER A 321 27.11 11.79 16.50
N PHE A 322 27.09 11.59 17.82
CA PHE A 322 26.53 12.55 18.76
C PHE A 322 27.17 13.95 18.59
N ALA A 323 28.43 14.01 18.11
CA ALA A 323 29.12 15.25 17.81
C ALA A 323 28.61 15.98 16.56
N ASP A 324 27.98 15.27 15.63
CA ASP A 324 27.33 15.85 14.45
C ASP A 324 25.94 16.38 14.81
N LEU A 325 25.20 15.67 15.67
CA LEU A 325 23.93 16.16 16.23
C LEU A 325 24.12 17.43 17.06
N LYS A 326 25.10 17.43 17.97
CA LYS A 326 25.38 18.59 18.81
C LYS A 326 25.72 19.85 18.00
N ARG A 327 26.45 19.70 16.88
CA ARG A 327 26.82 20.81 15.99
C ARG A 327 25.63 21.42 15.23
N ALA A 328 24.53 20.69 15.07
CA ALA A 328 23.33 21.21 14.42
C ALA A 328 22.42 22.00 15.38
N PHE A 329 22.60 21.85 16.69
CA PHE A 329 21.82 22.52 17.74
C PHE A 329 22.60 23.64 18.46
N GLU A 330 23.85 23.91 18.06
CA GLU A 330 24.68 25.05 18.49
C GLU A 330 24.76 26.11 17.38
#